data_AF-I0YZ49-F1
#
_entry.id   AF-I0YZ49-F1
#
_cell.length_a   1.000
_cell.length_b   1.000
_cell.length_c   1.000
_cell.angle_alpha   90.00
_cell.angle_beta   90.00
_cell.angle_gamma   90.00
#
_symmetry.space_group_name_H-M   'P 1'
#
loop_
_entity.id
_entity.type
_entity.pdbx_description
1 polymer ?
#
loop_
_entity_poly.entity_id
_entity_poly.type
_entity_poly.pdbx_seq_one_letter_code
_entity_poly.pdbx_strand_id
1 'polypeptide(L)'
;MAFPSQQAAELDSGGELSTDVGPLTPYNESALTPLIPTAVMWLVAEAEEKLRNDSWLNLDLAISLARLQSVAYCHFPNVQAWNCSRCHGKAANFQVERIVYDEGWDLFGYAGWDPRLQAMVVSFRGTDSHSIYNWAENMRYWRTDFKVPFPGSDGSKVHTGFYVSYNNSSLEPNITAAVRNMAAAHPGAPLYVIGHSMGAALATICAMDVKFKANLTDVHLYTFGSPRVGNDVFASFVVNQTTESWRFTHNRDIVPSWPPQWVGFHHLPREVWQVDFGVAGVLGVCNKEGEDPRCHNSVCYLGLCTSVADHLLYLGSHMYNGHPSC
;
A
#
# COMPACT_ATOMS: atom_id res chain seq x y z
N MET A 1 -25.92 14.31 68.14
CA MET A 1 -25.18 15.57 68.30
C MET A 1 -23.96 15.48 67.40
N ALA A 2 -23.77 16.19 66.30
CA ALA A 2 -24.52 17.25 65.63
C ALA A 2 -24.36 17.07 64.09
N PHE A 3 -25.39 17.42 63.34
CA PHE A 3 -25.40 17.66 61.88
C PHE A 3 -25.45 19.21 61.66
N PRO A 4 -25.65 19.76 60.44
CA PRO A 4 -24.88 19.74 59.18
C PRO A 4 -24.74 21.18 58.57
N SER A 5 -24.16 21.37 57.38
CA SER A 5 -24.50 22.46 56.41
C SER A 5 -23.60 22.39 55.16
N GLN A 6 -23.98 22.68 53.92
CA GLN A 6 -25.24 22.91 53.21
C GLN A 6 -24.86 22.94 51.71
N GLN A 7 -25.83 22.64 50.83
CA GLN A 7 -25.74 22.74 49.37
C GLN A 7 -25.50 24.15 48.85
N ALA A 8 -24.93 24.24 47.64
CA ALA A 8 -25.43 25.15 46.60
C ALA A 8 -25.18 24.54 45.20
N ALA A 9 -26.27 24.29 44.47
CA ALA A 9 -26.32 24.37 43.00
C ALA A 9 -26.11 25.86 42.63
N GLU A 10 -25.73 26.30 41.42
CA GLU A 10 -26.12 25.93 40.06
C GLU A 10 -25.30 26.88 39.14
N LEU A 11 -24.90 26.46 37.93
CA LEU A 11 -25.04 27.20 36.66
C LEU A 11 -24.05 26.72 35.59
N ASP A 12 -24.67 26.35 34.49
CA ASP A 12 -24.19 26.00 33.16
C ASP A 12 -23.45 27.17 32.48
N SER A 13 -22.30 26.88 31.86
CA SER A 13 -21.82 27.63 30.69
C SER A 13 -20.86 26.77 29.87
N GLY A 14 -21.39 26.28 28.75
CA GLY A 14 -20.76 25.68 27.56
C GLY A 14 -19.25 25.73 27.35
N GLY A 15 -18.73 24.71 26.67
CA GLY A 15 -17.47 24.80 25.95
C GLY A 15 -16.73 23.48 25.76
N GLU A 16 -16.97 22.87 24.60
CA GLU A 16 -15.98 22.13 23.78
C GLU A 16 -15.52 20.71 24.17
N LEU A 17 -15.66 19.82 23.18
CA LEU A 17 -15.04 18.52 23.06
C LEU A 17 -13.52 18.61 23.34
N SER A 18 -13.06 17.88 24.35
CA SER A 18 -11.63 17.60 24.53
C SER A 18 -11.15 16.66 23.41
N THR A 19 -10.57 17.25 22.38
CA THR A 19 -9.66 16.59 21.43
C THR A 19 -8.31 16.45 22.10
N ASP A 20 -8.12 15.38 22.89
CA ASP A 20 -6.81 15.06 23.46
C ASP A 20 -5.97 14.31 22.42
N VAL A 21 -5.53 15.05 21.39
CA VAL A 21 -4.32 14.72 20.64
C VAL A 21 -3.26 15.63 21.24
N GLY A 22 -2.51 15.09 22.21
CA GLY A 22 -1.47 15.84 22.90
C GLY A 22 -0.52 16.53 21.91
N PRO A 23 -0.06 17.76 22.20
CA PRO A 23 0.82 18.48 21.31
C PRO A 23 2.12 17.72 21.10
N LEU A 24 2.52 17.54 19.84
CA LEU A 24 3.89 17.17 19.48
C LEU A 24 4.81 18.20 20.14
N THR A 25 5.57 17.75 21.13
CA THR A 25 6.52 18.58 21.89
C THR A 25 7.51 19.24 20.93
N PRO A 26 7.79 20.56 21.07
CA PRO A 26 8.79 21.22 20.24
C PRO A 26 10.19 20.61 20.52
N TYR A 27 10.89 20.31 19.43
CA TYR A 27 12.19 19.66 19.41
C TYR A 27 13.22 20.53 20.15
N ASN A 28 13.87 19.97 21.17
CA ASN A 28 14.97 20.61 21.90
C ASN A 28 16.27 20.32 21.13
N GLU A 29 16.93 21.36 20.59
CA GLU A 29 18.13 21.25 19.72
C GLU A 29 19.40 20.74 20.43
N SER A 30 19.31 19.97 21.51
CA SER A 30 20.47 19.67 22.34
C SER A 30 20.36 18.31 23.02
N ALA A 31 20.54 17.25 22.24
CA ALA A 31 21.34 16.07 22.60
C ALA A 31 21.12 14.93 21.59
N LEU A 32 22.20 14.54 20.91
CA LEU A 32 22.39 13.21 20.30
C LEU A 32 21.37 12.81 19.23
N THR A 33 21.27 13.60 18.16
CA THR A 33 20.79 13.09 16.87
C THR A 33 21.77 12.03 16.37
N PRO A 34 21.38 10.76 16.13
CA PRO A 34 22.20 9.85 15.36
C PRO A 34 22.46 10.51 14.01
N LEU A 35 23.73 10.55 13.60
CA LEU A 35 24.19 11.24 12.39
C LEU A 35 23.33 10.82 11.19
N ILE A 36 22.40 11.69 10.79
CA ILE A 36 21.70 11.59 9.51
C ILE A 36 22.81 11.59 8.46
N PRO A 37 22.96 10.54 7.63
CA PRO A 37 23.93 10.60 6.54
C PRO A 37 23.64 11.86 5.73
N THR A 38 24.65 12.68 5.45
CA THR A 38 24.49 13.96 4.74
C THR A 38 23.71 13.83 3.42
N ALA A 39 23.73 12.63 2.82
CA ALA A 39 22.97 12.24 1.64
C ALA A 39 21.43 12.24 1.82
N VAL A 40 20.91 12.22 3.06
CA VAL A 40 19.48 12.04 3.37
C VAL A 40 18.90 13.24 4.15
N MET A 41 19.73 14.23 4.52
CA MET A 41 19.27 15.44 5.23
C MET A 41 18.28 16.28 4.41
N TRP A 42 18.41 16.29 3.08
CA TRP A 42 17.46 16.98 2.21
C TRP A 42 16.07 16.33 2.27
N LEU A 43 15.95 15.03 2.55
CA LEU A 43 14.65 14.37 2.69
C LEU A 43 13.92 14.81 3.93
N VAL A 44 14.62 15.02 5.06
CA VAL A 44 13.95 15.52 6.25
C VAL A 44 13.43 16.93 6.01
N ALA A 45 14.24 17.81 5.40
CA ALA A 45 13.84 19.18 5.07
C ALA A 45 12.73 19.24 4.00
N GLU A 46 12.84 18.48 2.90
CA GLU A 46 11.83 18.47 1.83
C GLU A 46 10.58 17.65 2.18
N ALA A 47 10.68 16.56 2.94
CA ALA A 47 9.52 15.78 3.42
C ALA A 47 8.66 16.66 4.32
N GLU A 48 9.30 17.33 5.27
CA GLU A 48 8.62 18.22 6.18
C GLU A 48 8.01 19.43 5.46
N GLU A 49 8.68 20.00 4.46
CA GLU A 49 8.15 21.11 3.66
C GLU A 49 7.03 20.66 2.70
N LYS A 50 7.19 19.54 1.98
CA LYS A 50 6.22 19.03 1.01
C LYS A 50 5.00 18.36 1.64
N LEU A 51 5.13 17.69 2.79
CA LEU A 51 3.97 17.16 3.52
C LEU A 51 3.16 18.28 4.18
N ARG A 52 3.80 19.41 4.53
CA ARG A 52 3.13 20.59 5.09
C ARG A 52 2.53 21.52 4.03
N ASN A 53 3.14 21.62 2.84
CA ASN A 53 2.69 22.53 1.77
C ASN A 53 1.92 21.88 0.62
N ASP A 54 2.10 20.59 0.32
CA ASP A 54 1.37 19.91 -0.77
C ASP A 54 0.31 18.95 -0.21
N SER A 55 -0.95 19.30 -0.46
CA SER A 55 -2.18 18.63 -0.01
C SER A 55 -2.58 17.39 -0.82
N TRP A 56 -1.63 16.62 -1.34
CA TRP A 56 -1.89 15.58 -2.35
C TRP A 56 -1.94 14.17 -1.76
N LEU A 57 -1.14 13.82 -0.74
CA LEU A 57 -1.20 12.51 -0.08
C LEU A 57 -2.08 12.55 1.18
N ASN A 58 -3.19 11.82 1.18
CA ASN A 58 -3.94 11.55 2.41
C ASN A 58 -3.24 10.42 3.21
N LEU A 59 -2.37 10.81 4.16
CA LEU A 59 -1.60 9.85 4.94
C LEU A 59 -2.48 8.95 5.83
N ASP A 60 -3.58 9.47 6.37
CA ASP A 60 -4.49 8.68 7.21
C ASP A 60 -5.18 7.56 6.42
N LEU A 61 -5.57 7.86 5.18
CA LEU A 61 -6.06 6.88 4.21
C LEU A 61 -4.97 5.85 3.88
N ALA A 62 -3.75 6.30 3.56
CA ALA A 62 -2.64 5.40 3.25
C ALA A 62 -2.32 4.44 4.40
N ILE A 63 -2.31 4.91 5.65
CA ILE A 63 -2.14 4.07 6.84
C ILE A 63 -3.30 3.08 6.99
N SER A 64 -4.53 3.51 6.70
CA SER A 64 -5.70 2.61 6.76
C SER A 64 -5.62 1.50 5.71
N LEU A 65 -5.20 1.83 4.49
CA LEU A 65 -4.98 0.88 3.41
C LEU A 65 -3.80 -0.06 3.68
N ALA A 66 -2.70 0.44 4.27
CA ALA A 66 -1.58 -0.41 4.71
C ALA A 66 -2.03 -1.40 5.79
N ARG A 67 -2.90 -0.98 6.71
CA ARG A 67 -3.46 -1.87 7.72
C ARG A 67 -4.33 -2.95 7.10
N LEU A 68 -5.23 -2.61 6.19
CA LEU A 68 -6.03 -3.59 5.43
C LEU A 68 -5.11 -4.55 4.66
N GLN A 69 -4.10 -4.03 3.97
CA GLN A 69 -3.14 -4.85 3.24
C GLN A 69 -2.45 -5.88 4.14
N SER A 70 -2.07 -5.49 5.37
CA SER A 70 -1.42 -6.40 6.33
C SER A 70 -2.31 -7.57 6.79
N VAL A 71 -3.64 -7.47 6.66
CA VAL A 71 -4.58 -8.56 6.96
C VAL A 71 -4.43 -9.70 5.96
N ALA A 72 -3.97 -9.44 4.73
CA ALA A 72 -3.78 -10.48 3.72
C ALA A 72 -2.74 -11.55 4.10
N TYR A 73 -1.94 -11.29 5.13
CA TYR A 73 -0.94 -12.20 5.69
C TYR A 73 -1.41 -12.94 6.95
N CYS A 74 -2.64 -12.69 7.40
CA CYS A 74 -3.21 -13.38 8.55
C CYS A 74 -3.77 -14.76 8.16
N HIS A 75 -3.85 -15.65 9.15
CA HIS A 75 -4.38 -17.00 8.98
C HIS A 75 -5.79 -16.99 8.36
N PHE A 76 -5.96 -17.76 7.27
CA PHE A 76 -7.14 -17.73 6.38
C PHE A 76 -8.49 -17.79 7.13
N PRO A 77 -8.75 -18.74 8.04
CA PRO A 77 -10.01 -18.80 8.79
C PRO A 77 -10.35 -17.51 9.55
N ASN A 78 -9.32 -16.80 10.05
CA ASN A 78 -9.52 -15.59 10.83
C ASN A 78 -9.80 -14.37 9.94
N VAL A 79 -9.25 -14.35 8.73
CA VAL A 79 -9.58 -13.33 7.72
C VAL A 79 -11.01 -13.54 7.23
N GLN A 80 -11.43 -14.79 7.03
CA GLN A 80 -12.80 -15.11 6.61
C GLN A 80 -13.86 -14.69 7.64
N ALA A 81 -13.59 -14.90 8.92
CA ALA A 81 -14.46 -14.43 10.00
C ALA A 81 -14.22 -12.95 10.39
N TRP A 82 -13.24 -12.30 9.76
CA TRP A 82 -12.75 -10.96 10.08
C TRP A 82 -12.46 -10.73 11.59
N ASN A 83 -11.90 -11.75 12.24
CA ASN A 83 -11.59 -11.76 13.68
C ASN A 83 -10.09 -11.93 13.99
N CYS A 84 -9.25 -11.71 12.98
CA CYS A 84 -7.80 -11.72 13.13
C CYS A 84 -7.33 -10.56 14.01
N SER A 85 -6.16 -10.66 14.65
CA SER A 85 -5.70 -9.56 15.52
C SER A 85 -5.45 -8.24 14.75
N ARG A 86 -5.26 -8.33 13.43
CA ARG A 86 -5.14 -7.17 12.53
C ARG A 86 -6.47 -6.58 12.04
N CYS A 87 -7.58 -7.29 12.25
CA CYS A 87 -8.93 -6.97 11.78
C CYS A 87 -9.65 -5.92 12.66
N HIS A 88 -8.90 -5.17 13.47
CA HIS A 88 -9.40 -4.15 14.39
C HIS A 88 -8.86 -2.75 14.04
N GLY A 89 -9.34 -1.72 14.76
CA GLY A 89 -8.91 -0.33 14.56
C GLY A 89 -9.22 0.15 13.14
N LYS A 90 -8.17 0.51 12.39
CA LYS A 90 -8.28 0.96 10.99
C LYS A 90 -8.63 -0.13 9.97
N ALA A 91 -8.92 -1.35 10.42
CA ALA A 91 -9.52 -2.41 9.60
C ALA A 91 -10.83 -2.94 10.20
N ALA A 92 -11.37 -2.30 11.25
CA ALA A 92 -12.58 -2.77 11.90
C ALA A 92 -13.81 -2.65 10.98
N ASN A 93 -14.77 -3.57 11.17
CA ASN A 93 -16.07 -3.60 10.50
C ASN A 93 -16.02 -3.77 8.97
N PHE A 94 -14.88 -4.18 8.41
CA PHE A 94 -14.81 -4.54 7.00
C PHE A 94 -15.74 -5.72 6.71
N GLN A 95 -16.49 -5.62 5.62
CA GLN A 95 -17.46 -6.62 5.21
C GLN A 95 -16.88 -7.41 4.06
N VAL A 96 -16.41 -8.62 4.35
CA VAL A 96 -15.82 -9.52 3.36
C VAL A 96 -16.90 -10.00 2.38
N GLU A 97 -16.72 -9.68 1.10
CA GLU A 97 -17.55 -10.20 0.00
C GLU A 97 -16.95 -11.50 -0.56
N ARG A 98 -15.62 -11.55 -0.68
CA ARG A 98 -14.93 -12.69 -1.27
C ARG A 98 -13.52 -12.84 -0.70
N ILE A 99 -13.15 -14.08 -0.44
CA ILE A 99 -11.75 -14.49 -0.21
C ILE A 99 -11.42 -15.55 -1.25
N VAL A 100 -10.21 -15.48 -1.77
CA VAL A 100 -9.71 -16.40 -2.78
C VAL A 100 -8.32 -16.84 -2.35
N TYR A 101 -8.15 -18.16 -2.27
CA TYR A 101 -6.84 -18.78 -2.15
C TYR A 101 -6.68 -19.74 -3.32
N ASP A 102 -5.67 -19.50 -4.14
CA ASP A 102 -5.30 -20.35 -5.26
C ASP A 102 -4.12 -21.21 -4.85
N GLU A 103 -4.37 -22.49 -4.57
CA GLU A 103 -3.33 -23.44 -4.19
C GLU A 103 -2.29 -23.68 -5.29
N GLY A 104 -2.70 -23.62 -6.56
CA GLY A 104 -1.83 -23.92 -7.70
C GLY A 104 -0.75 -22.86 -7.90
N TRP A 105 -1.09 -21.60 -7.61
CA TRP A 105 -0.18 -20.46 -7.72
C TRP A 105 0.31 -19.92 -6.37
N ASP A 106 -0.17 -20.48 -5.24
CA ASP A 106 0.03 -19.95 -3.88
C ASP A 106 -0.32 -18.46 -3.75
N LEU A 107 -1.44 -18.07 -4.36
CA LEU A 107 -1.92 -16.69 -4.36
C LEU A 107 -3.08 -16.53 -3.41
N PHE A 108 -3.07 -15.43 -2.67
CA PHE A 108 -4.15 -15.08 -1.76
C PHE A 108 -4.62 -13.66 -2.04
N GLY A 109 -5.93 -13.46 -2.05
CA GLY A 109 -6.53 -12.15 -2.09
C GLY A 109 -7.92 -12.14 -1.49
N TYR A 110 -8.38 -10.95 -1.10
CA TYR A 110 -9.73 -10.74 -0.63
C TYR A 110 -10.32 -9.45 -1.20
N ALA A 111 -11.65 -9.41 -1.26
CA ALA A 111 -12.42 -8.25 -1.67
C ALA A 111 -13.58 -8.05 -0.69
N GLY A 112 -13.92 -6.79 -0.43
CA GLY A 112 -15.01 -6.45 0.47
C GLY A 112 -15.28 -4.95 0.56
N TRP A 113 -16.30 -4.62 1.34
CA TRP A 113 -16.75 -3.26 1.58
C TRP A 113 -16.16 -2.72 2.89
N ASP A 114 -15.52 -1.55 2.83
CA ASP A 114 -15.13 -0.82 4.03
C ASP A 114 -16.17 0.29 4.32
N PRO A 115 -17.00 0.14 5.36
CA PRO A 115 -18.03 1.13 5.68
C PRO A 115 -17.46 2.45 6.21
N ARG A 116 -16.20 2.50 6.67
CA ARG A 116 -15.58 3.75 7.13
C ARG A 116 -15.09 4.58 5.95
N LEU A 117 -14.55 3.91 4.93
CA LEU A 117 -14.13 4.55 3.68
C LEU A 117 -15.29 4.74 2.70
N GLN A 118 -16.42 4.07 2.93
CA GLN A 118 -17.54 3.98 1.98
C GLN A 118 -17.05 3.53 0.60
N ALA A 119 -16.20 2.49 0.60
CA ALA A 119 -15.45 2.08 -0.58
C ALA A 119 -15.33 0.56 -0.69
N MET A 120 -15.19 0.11 -1.94
CA MET A 120 -14.76 -1.25 -2.23
C MET A 120 -13.25 -1.35 -2.05
N VAL A 121 -12.78 -2.42 -1.41
CA VAL A 121 -11.35 -2.69 -1.26
C VAL A 121 -11.03 -4.09 -1.76
N VAL A 122 -9.98 -4.20 -2.56
CA VAL A 122 -9.40 -5.47 -3.03
C VAL A 122 -7.95 -5.53 -2.60
N SER A 123 -7.54 -6.59 -1.92
CA SER A 123 -6.18 -6.78 -1.41
C SER A 123 -5.56 -8.08 -1.93
N PHE A 124 -4.28 -8.03 -2.28
CA PHE A 124 -3.49 -9.19 -2.71
C PHE A 124 -2.25 -9.40 -1.83
N ARG A 125 -2.05 -10.63 -1.35
CA ARG A 125 -0.87 -11.03 -0.59
C ARG A 125 0.34 -11.16 -1.52
N GLY A 126 1.50 -10.80 -1.01
CA GLY A 126 2.79 -11.11 -1.62
C GLY A 126 3.31 -12.51 -1.30
N THR A 127 4.52 -12.78 -1.76
CA THR A 127 5.25 -14.01 -1.45
C THR A 127 5.55 -14.13 0.04
N ASP A 128 5.64 -15.35 0.55
CA ASP A 128 6.11 -15.61 1.92
C ASP A 128 7.49 -14.99 2.18
N SER A 129 7.69 -14.43 3.38
CA SER A 129 8.92 -13.75 3.75
C SER A 129 10.18 -14.59 3.63
N HIS A 130 10.08 -15.90 3.85
CA HIS A 130 11.22 -16.83 3.74
C HIS A 130 11.65 -17.07 2.28
N SER A 131 10.80 -16.72 1.32
CA SER A 131 11.00 -16.97 -0.10
C SER A 131 11.26 -15.70 -0.93
N ILE A 132 11.25 -14.51 -0.31
CA ILE A 132 11.41 -13.22 -1.02
C ILE A 132 12.73 -13.17 -1.80
N TYR A 133 13.86 -13.58 -1.21
CA TYR A 133 15.15 -13.58 -1.91
C TYR A 133 15.12 -14.46 -3.16
N ASN A 134 14.59 -15.69 -3.03
CA ASN A 134 14.49 -16.62 -4.14
C ASN A 134 13.57 -16.06 -5.24
N TRP A 135 12.42 -15.51 -4.85
CA TRP A 135 11.52 -14.84 -5.78
C TRP A 135 12.19 -13.68 -6.52
N ALA A 136 12.89 -12.78 -5.80
CA ALA A 136 13.53 -11.61 -6.39
C ALA A 136 14.63 -11.99 -7.38
N GLU A 137 15.41 -13.02 -7.07
CA GLU A 137 16.40 -13.57 -8.00
C GLU A 137 15.75 -14.27 -9.20
N ASN A 138 14.67 -15.04 -9.00
CA ASN A 138 13.97 -15.72 -10.09
C ASN A 138 13.32 -14.76 -11.08
N MET A 139 12.85 -13.60 -10.60
CA MET A 139 12.29 -12.52 -11.43
C MET A 139 13.28 -12.02 -12.50
N ARG A 140 14.60 -12.25 -12.36
CA ARG A 140 15.61 -11.95 -13.41
C ARG A 140 15.42 -12.73 -14.69
N TYR A 141 14.86 -13.94 -14.61
CA TYR A 141 14.81 -14.87 -15.74
C TYR A 141 13.51 -14.77 -16.56
N TRP A 142 12.55 -13.97 -16.11
CA TRP A 142 11.20 -13.94 -16.66
C TRP A 142 11.04 -12.77 -17.66
N ARG A 143 10.40 -13.03 -18.82
CA ARG A 143 10.38 -12.11 -19.98
C ARG A 143 9.33 -10.99 -19.88
N THR A 144 9.68 -9.82 -20.44
CA THR A 144 8.90 -8.57 -20.59
C THR A 144 8.29 -8.38 -21.96
N ASP A 145 7.50 -9.33 -22.44
CA ASP A 145 6.94 -9.22 -23.79
C ASP A 145 5.44 -9.46 -23.84
N PHE A 146 4.78 -9.63 -22.69
CA PHE A 146 3.34 -9.84 -22.70
C PHE A 146 2.62 -8.52 -22.94
N LYS A 147 1.97 -8.41 -24.10
CA LYS A 147 1.11 -7.29 -24.43
C LYS A 147 -0.23 -7.47 -23.72
N VAL A 148 -0.57 -6.51 -22.86
CA VAL A 148 -1.87 -6.54 -22.17
C VAL A 148 -3.01 -6.24 -23.17
N PRO A 149 -4.14 -6.96 -23.09
CA PRO A 149 -5.26 -6.79 -24.02
C PRO A 149 -6.27 -5.74 -23.53
N PHE A 150 -5.81 -4.64 -22.93
CA PHE A 150 -6.70 -3.60 -22.43
C PHE A 150 -7.02 -2.55 -23.52
N PRO A 151 -8.24 -1.99 -23.56
CA PRO A 151 -8.55 -0.91 -24.49
C PRO A 151 -7.58 0.28 -24.28
N GLY A 152 -6.90 0.70 -25.36
CA GLY A 152 -5.97 1.84 -25.33
C GLY A 152 -4.59 1.54 -24.74
N SER A 153 -4.23 0.27 -24.51
CA SER A 153 -2.92 -0.12 -23.98
C SER A 153 -1.90 -0.46 -25.08
N ASP A 154 -1.97 0.18 -26.24
CA ASP A 154 -1.05 -0.06 -27.34
C ASP A 154 0.41 0.17 -26.92
N GLY A 155 1.27 -0.81 -27.20
CA GLY A 155 2.68 -0.76 -26.79
C GLY A 155 2.95 -1.06 -25.31
N SER A 156 1.91 -1.23 -24.49
CA SER A 156 2.04 -1.63 -23.09
C SER A 156 2.52 -3.08 -23.00
N LYS A 157 3.58 -3.30 -22.23
CA LYS A 157 4.13 -4.62 -21.93
C LYS A 157 4.22 -4.81 -20.43
N VAL A 158 3.84 -5.98 -19.96
CA VAL A 158 3.96 -6.37 -18.54
C VAL A 158 4.85 -7.60 -18.39
N HIS A 159 5.33 -7.78 -17.17
CA HIS A 159 6.00 -9.01 -16.78
C HIS A 159 5.07 -10.21 -16.98
N THR A 160 5.48 -11.15 -17.82
CA THR A 160 4.62 -12.25 -18.28
C THR A 160 4.05 -13.05 -17.12
N GLY A 161 4.87 -13.37 -16.13
CA GLY A 161 4.39 -14.21 -15.04
C GLY A 161 3.51 -13.49 -14.03
N PHE A 162 3.59 -12.16 -13.89
CA PHE A 162 2.58 -11.42 -13.11
C PHE A 162 1.22 -11.47 -13.80
N TYR A 163 1.21 -11.26 -15.12
CA TYR A 163 -0.03 -11.34 -15.88
C TYR A 163 -0.63 -12.75 -15.86
N VAL A 164 0.18 -13.77 -16.14
CA VAL A 164 -0.28 -15.16 -16.17
C VAL A 164 -0.74 -15.62 -14.79
N SER A 165 -0.01 -15.30 -13.73
CA SER A 165 -0.41 -15.70 -12.37
C SER A 165 -1.71 -15.05 -11.93
N TYR A 166 -1.94 -13.77 -12.25
CA TYR A 166 -3.26 -13.14 -12.02
C TYR A 166 -4.35 -13.76 -12.90
N ASN A 167 -4.17 -13.73 -14.22
CA ASN A 167 -5.22 -14.05 -15.20
C ASN A 167 -5.58 -15.54 -15.27
N ASN A 168 -4.63 -16.43 -14.96
CA ASN A 168 -4.84 -17.88 -15.00
C ASN A 168 -5.00 -18.50 -13.60
N SER A 169 -5.07 -17.69 -12.54
CA SER A 169 -5.48 -18.16 -11.22
C SER A 169 -6.97 -17.94 -11.02
N SER A 170 -7.49 -18.55 -9.97
CA SER A 170 -8.84 -18.32 -9.47
C SER A 170 -9.05 -16.88 -8.94
N LEU A 171 -8.00 -16.07 -8.77
CA LEU A 171 -8.13 -14.68 -8.34
C LEU A 171 -8.96 -13.86 -9.32
N GLU A 172 -8.60 -13.85 -10.61
CA GLU A 172 -9.25 -12.99 -11.60
C GLU A 172 -10.77 -13.15 -11.62
N PRO A 173 -11.35 -14.33 -11.90
CA PRO A 173 -12.79 -14.43 -12.07
C PRO A 173 -13.56 -14.16 -10.77
N ASN A 174 -13.01 -14.56 -9.62
CA ASN A 174 -13.67 -14.40 -8.33
C ASN A 174 -13.63 -12.96 -7.82
N ILE A 175 -12.50 -12.27 -7.98
CA ILE A 175 -12.36 -10.86 -7.59
C ILE A 175 -13.17 -9.98 -8.54
N THR A 176 -13.14 -10.22 -9.85
CA THR A 176 -13.97 -9.50 -10.82
C THR A 176 -15.46 -9.64 -10.48
N ALA A 177 -15.92 -10.84 -10.13
CA ALA A 177 -17.31 -11.06 -9.71
C ALA A 177 -17.66 -10.30 -8.42
N ALA A 178 -16.80 -10.36 -7.41
CA ALA A 178 -16.99 -9.64 -6.14
C ALA A 178 -17.09 -8.12 -6.33
N VAL A 179 -16.18 -7.55 -7.13
CA VAL A 179 -16.19 -6.12 -7.45
C VAL A 179 -17.46 -5.72 -8.19
N ARG A 180 -17.94 -6.53 -9.15
CA ARG A 180 -19.20 -6.26 -9.85
C ARG A 180 -20.40 -6.28 -8.90
N ASN A 181 -20.46 -7.23 -7.97
CA ASN A 181 -21.53 -7.30 -6.97
C ASN A 181 -21.54 -6.06 -6.09
N MET A 182 -20.39 -5.67 -5.54
CA MET A 182 -20.28 -4.50 -4.68
C MET A 182 -20.57 -3.20 -5.44
N ALA A 183 -20.11 -3.07 -6.69
CA ALA A 183 -20.40 -1.90 -7.53
C ALA A 183 -21.90 -1.77 -7.84
N ALA A 184 -22.61 -2.89 -7.98
CA ALA A 184 -24.07 -2.90 -8.13
C ALA A 184 -24.79 -2.54 -6.82
N ALA A 185 -24.28 -2.99 -5.67
CA ALA A 185 -24.83 -2.68 -4.35
C ALA A 185 -24.54 -1.24 -3.89
N HIS A 186 -23.41 -0.67 -4.33
CA HIS A 186 -22.93 0.66 -3.96
C HIS A 186 -22.56 1.49 -5.20
N PRO A 187 -23.55 1.95 -5.99
CA PRO A 187 -23.28 2.70 -7.21
C PRO A 187 -22.46 3.98 -6.94
N GLY A 188 -21.39 4.15 -7.70
CA GLY A 188 -20.51 5.33 -7.61
C GLY A 188 -19.49 5.29 -6.47
N ALA A 189 -19.44 4.22 -5.67
CA ALA A 189 -18.40 4.07 -4.66
C ALA A 189 -17.01 3.87 -5.29
N PRO A 190 -15.94 4.45 -4.71
CA PRO A 190 -14.58 4.23 -5.20
C PRO A 190 -14.13 2.79 -4.96
N LEU A 191 -13.25 2.31 -5.85
CA LEU A 191 -12.51 1.08 -5.67
C LEU A 191 -11.07 1.37 -5.27
N TYR A 192 -10.64 0.88 -4.11
CA TYR A 192 -9.23 0.81 -3.71
C TYR A 192 -8.67 -0.58 -3.99
N VAL A 193 -7.70 -0.66 -4.89
CA VAL A 193 -6.93 -1.88 -5.12
C VAL A 193 -5.58 -1.74 -4.43
N ILE A 194 -5.29 -2.68 -3.53
CA ILE A 194 -4.11 -2.65 -2.67
C ILE A 194 -3.30 -3.92 -2.78
N GLY A 195 -1.98 -3.82 -2.62
CA GLY A 195 -1.11 -4.97 -2.71
C GLY A 195 0.28 -4.68 -2.16
N HIS A 196 0.93 -5.74 -1.68
CA HIS A 196 2.30 -5.71 -1.16
C HIS A 196 3.17 -6.72 -1.92
N SER A 197 4.44 -6.37 -2.18
CA SER A 197 5.40 -7.26 -2.82
C SER A 197 4.88 -7.75 -4.19
N MET A 198 4.98 -9.05 -4.49
CA MET A 198 4.32 -9.67 -5.65
C MET A 198 2.82 -9.32 -5.74
N GLY A 199 2.12 -9.21 -4.61
CA GLY A 199 0.71 -8.81 -4.56
C GLY A 199 0.46 -7.40 -5.08
N ALA A 200 1.43 -6.49 -5.00
CA ALA A 200 1.34 -5.16 -5.62
C ALA A 200 1.32 -5.23 -7.16
N ALA A 201 2.06 -6.18 -7.75
CA ALA A 201 1.99 -6.42 -9.19
C ALA A 201 0.63 -6.97 -9.61
N LEU A 202 0.08 -7.91 -8.84
CA LEU A 202 -1.28 -8.43 -9.06
C LEU A 202 -2.33 -7.33 -8.90
N ALA A 203 -2.21 -6.48 -7.88
CA ALA A 203 -3.07 -5.31 -7.66
C ALA A 203 -3.05 -4.34 -8.86
N THR A 204 -1.87 -4.07 -9.42
CA THR A 204 -1.71 -3.19 -10.58
C THR A 204 -2.42 -3.74 -11.81
N ILE A 205 -2.30 -5.05 -12.08
CA ILE A 205 -2.97 -5.71 -13.20
C ILE A 205 -4.48 -5.79 -12.95
N CYS A 206 -4.88 -6.17 -11.74
CA CYS A 206 -6.28 -6.25 -11.32
C CYS A 206 -6.99 -4.92 -11.46
N ALA A 207 -6.37 -3.81 -11.06
CA ALA A 207 -6.98 -2.48 -11.15
C ALA A 207 -7.40 -2.12 -12.59
N MET A 208 -6.58 -2.47 -13.58
CA MET A 208 -6.94 -2.28 -15.00
C MET A 208 -8.03 -3.24 -15.42
N ASP A 209 -7.87 -4.52 -15.07
CA ASP A 209 -8.80 -5.57 -15.46
C ASP A 209 -10.23 -5.32 -14.97
N VAL A 210 -10.40 -5.05 -13.67
CA VAL A 210 -11.71 -4.78 -13.08
C VAL A 210 -12.27 -3.43 -13.53
N LYS A 211 -11.43 -2.42 -13.77
CA LYS A 211 -11.88 -1.14 -14.32
C LYS A 211 -12.63 -1.33 -15.63
N PHE A 212 -12.04 -2.05 -16.59
CA PHE A 212 -12.67 -2.28 -17.89
C PHE A 212 -13.82 -3.29 -17.82
N LYS A 213 -13.67 -4.37 -17.04
CA LYS A 213 -14.70 -5.43 -16.94
C LYS A 213 -15.93 -5.01 -16.12
N ALA A 214 -15.79 -4.12 -15.15
CA ALA A 214 -16.89 -3.61 -14.32
C ALA A 214 -17.28 -2.16 -14.64
N ASN A 215 -16.68 -1.56 -15.68
CA ASN A 215 -16.93 -0.20 -16.14
C ASN A 215 -16.80 0.85 -15.01
N LEU A 216 -15.73 0.73 -14.22
CA LEU A 216 -15.48 1.62 -13.09
C LEU A 216 -14.74 2.87 -13.54
N THR A 217 -15.22 4.03 -13.12
CA THR A 217 -14.56 5.31 -13.38
C THR A 217 -13.61 5.69 -12.26
N ASP A 218 -13.96 5.35 -11.02
CA ASP A 218 -13.22 5.76 -9.82
C ASP A 218 -12.40 4.60 -9.22
N VAL A 219 -11.12 4.51 -9.62
CA VAL A 219 -10.22 3.41 -9.26
C VAL A 219 -8.92 3.97 -8.73
N HIS A 220 -8.61 3.64 -7.48
CA HIS A 220 -7.41 4.03 -6.76
C HIS A 220 -6.49 2.82 -6.57
N LEU A 221 -5.18 3.02 -6.76
CA LEU A 221 -4.17 1.97 -6.62
C LEU A 221 -3.14 2.35 -5.55
N TYR A 222 -3.02 1.55 -4.49
CA TYR A 222 -2.04 1.78 -3.43
C TYR A 222 -1.16 0.55 -3.27
N THR A 223 0.14 0.71 -3.53
CA THR A 223 1.08 -0.41 -3.55
C THR A 223 2.20 -0.22 -2.55
N PHE A 224 2.59 -1.29 -1.87
CA PHE A 224 3.63 -1.30 -0.85
C PHE A 224 4.74 -2.24 -1.27
N GLY A 225 5.99 -1.77 -1.33
CA GLY A 225 7.12 -2.59 -1.79
C GLY A 225 6.90 -3.18 -3.18
N SER A 226 6.29 -2.42 -4.09
CA SER A 226 5.95 -2.94 -5.42
C SER A 226 7.19 -3.20 -6.24
N PRO A 227 7.31 -4.37 -6.92
CA PRO A 227 8.25 -4.51 -8.02
C PRO A 227 7.83 -3.65 -9.20
N ARG A 228 8.71 -3.51 -10.19
CA ARG A 228 8.34 -2.96 -11.50
C ARG A 228 7.43 -3.97 -12.22
N VAL A 229 6.30 -3.50 -12.74
CA VAL A 229 5.25 -4.39 -13.29
C VAL A 229 5.32 -4.49 -14.82
N GLY A 230 5.71 -3.42 -15.49
CA GLY A 230 5.76 -3.35 -16.95
C GLY A 230 6.72 -2.28 -17.46
N ASN A 231 6.62 -1.96 -18.75
CA ASN A 231 7.38 -0.88 -19.36
C ASN A 231 6.81 0.51 -19.02
N ASP A 232 7.52 1.55 -19.42
CA ASP A 232 7.13 2.96 -19.30
C ASP A 232 5.77 3.28 -19.93
N VAL A 233 5.47 2.67 -21.08
CA VAL A 233 4.17 2.79 -21.75
C VAL A 233 3.06 2.22 -20.88
N PHE A 234 3.26 1.04 -20.28
CA PHE A 234 2.29 0.46 -19.35
C PHE A 234 2.13 1.29 -18.07
N ALA A 235 3.23 1.78 -17.49
CA ALA A 235 3.18 2.65 -16.31
C ALA A 235 2.36 3.93 -16.60
N SER A 236 2.59 4.57 -17.73
CA SER A 236 1.84 5.74 -18.19
C SER A 236 0.37 5.41 -18.44
N PHE A 237 0.09 4.26 -19.04
CA PHE A 237 -1.27 3.77 -19.25
C PHE A 237 -2.03 3.61 -17.93
N VAL A 238 -1.45 2.93 -16.93
CA VAL A 238 -2.11 2.73 -15.62
C VAL A 238 -2.41 4.06 -14.92
N VAL A 239 -1.48 5.01 -14.97
CA VAL A 239 -1.68 6.34 -14.38
C VAL A 239 -2.83 7.08 -15.04
N ASN A 240 -2.95 6.99 -16.36
CA ASN A 240 -4.04 7.64 -17.09
C ASN A 240 -5.41 6.98 -16.86
N GLN A 241 -5.43 5.69 -16.48
CA GLN A 241 -6.66 4.94 -16.22
C GLN A 241 -7.11 4.98 -14.76
N THR A 242 -6.20 5.22 -13.82
CA THR A 242 -6.53 5.34 -12.39
C THR A 242 -6.94 6.77 -12.03
N THR A 243 -7.86 6.92 -11.08
CA THR A 243 -8.11 8.21 -10.43
C THR A 243 -6.85 8.67 -9.71
N GLU A 244 -6.20 7.71 -9.05
CA GLU A 244 -5.03 7.94 -8.25
C GLU A 244 -4.20 6.67 -8.13
N SER A 245 -2.87 6.81 -8.16
CA SER A 245 -1.94 5.72 -7.88
C SER A 245 -0.81 6.20 -6.98
N TRP A 246 -0.49 5.38 -5.97
CA TRP A 246 0.55 5.63 -4.98
C TRP A 246 1.44 4.41 -4.79
N ARG A 247 2.75 4.65 -4.74
CA ARG A 247 3.75 3.61 -4.52
C ARG A 247 4.55 3.93 -3.26
N PHE A 248 4.52 3.04 -2.28
CA PHE A 248 5.25 3.17 -1.03
C PHE A 248 6.50 2.28 -1.07
N THR A 249 7.66 2.88 -0.86
CA THR A 249 8.96 2.19 -0.71
C THR A 249 9.47 2.41 0.70
N HIS A 250 10.33 1.51 1.19
CA HIS A 250 10.83 1.59 2.55
C HIS A 250 12.33 1.32 2.61
N ASN A 251 13.09 2.24 3.21
CA ASN A 251 14.54 2.15 3.41
C ASN A 251 15.25 1.57 2.18
N ARG A 252 15.87 0.39 2.30
CA ARG A 252 16.62 -0.32 1.26
C ARG A 252 15.93 -1.62 0.84
N ASP A 253 14.61 -1.62 0.83
CA ASP A 253 13.79 -2.72 0.35
C ASP A 253 14.28 -3.24 -1.02
N ILE A 254 14.54 -4.54 -1.10
CA ILE A 254 15.01 -5.23 -2.31
C ILE A 254 13.96 -5.25 -3.44
N VAL A 255 12.68 -5.36 -3.15
CA VAL A 255 11.67 -5.72 -4.17
C VAL A 255 11.44 -4.63 -5.22
N PRO A 256 11.36 -3.32 -4.89
CA PRO A 256 11.24 -2.25 -5.88
C PRO A 256 12.43 -2.15 -6.83
N SER A 257 13.57 -2.74 -6.50
CA SER A 257 14.69 -2.83 -7.43
C SER A 257 14.47 -3.83 -8.56
N TRP A 258 13.46 -4.70 -8.46
CA TRP A 258 13.22 -5.78 -9.39
C TRP A 258 11.88 -5.64 -10.13
N PRO A 259 11.82 -6.06 -11.41
CA PRO A 259 12.98 -6.29 -12.26
C PRO A 259 13.75 -4.98 -12.55
N PRO A 260 14.98 -5.03 -13.07
CA PRO A 260 15.80 -3.83 -13.21
C PRO A 260 15.31 -2.91 -14.32
N GLN A 261 15.59 -1.61 -14.20
CA GLN A 261 15.20 -0.63 -15.20
C GLN A 261 15.84 -0.88 -16.58
N TRP A 262 17.12 -1.28 -16.63
CA TRP A 262 17.87 -1.45 -17.88
C TRP A 262 17.38 -2.59 -18.77
N VAL A 263 16.48 -3.46 -18.28
CA VAL A 263 15.80 -4.46 -19.12
C VAL A 263 14.44 -3.98 -19.63
N GLY A 264 14.15 -2.68 -19.52
CA GLY A 264 12.97 -2.03 -20.10
C GLY A 264 11.76 -1.97 -19.16
N PHE A 265 11.95 -2.20 -17.86
CA PHE A 265 10.92 -2.00 -16.85
C PHE A 265 10.93 -0.59 -16.31
N HIS A 266 9.76 -0.15 -15.88
CA HIS A 266 9.57 1.17 -15.30
C HIS A 266 8.51 1.12 -14.20
N HIS A 267 8.77 1.83 -13.11
CA HIS A 267 7.80 2.02 -12.04
C HIS A 267 6.64 2.92 -12.44
N LEU A 268 5.53 2.77 -11.71
CA LEU A 268 4.51 3.81 -11.67
C LEU A 268 5.06 5.04 -10.92
N PRO A 269 4.62 6.26 -11.30
CA PRO A 269 5.01 7.51 -10.65
C PRO A 269 4.38 7.66 -9.25
N ARG A 270 4.66 8.79 -8.59
CA ARG A 270 4.17 9.14 -7.23
C ARG A 270 4.66 8.16 -6.17
N GLU A 271 5.97 8.08 -6.06
CA GLU A 271 6.63 7.35 -4.98
C GLU A 271 6.63 8.15 -3.68
N VAL A 272 6.30 7.47 -2.59
CA VAL A 272 6.46 7.90 -1.22
C VAL A 272 7.48 6.98 -0.57
N TRP A 273 8.67 7.50 -0.31
CA TRP A 273 9.77 6.76 0.27
C TRP A 273 9.81 6.95 1.78
N GLN A 274 9.53 5.88 2.53
CA GLN A 274 9.65 5.85 3.98
C GLN A 274 11.11 5.55 4.38
N VAL A 275 11.66 6.39 5.26
CA VAL A 275 13.02 6.24 5.80
C VAL A 275 12.98 6.24 7.32
N ASP A 276 13.55 5.22 7.94
CA ASP A 276 13.64 5.12 9.39
C ASP A 276 14.86 5.87 9.94
N PHE A 277 14.62 6.77 10.89
CA PHE A 277 15.62 7.54 11.63
C PHE A 277 15.46 7.32 13.13
N GLY A 278 16.21 6.35 13.67
CA GLY A 278 16.10 6.00 15.08
C GLY A 278 14.74 5.39 15.40
N VAL A 279 13.93 6.10 16.19
CA VAL A 279 12.56 5.67 16.56
C VAL A 279 11.46 6.31 15.69
N ALA A 280 11.81 7.21 14.78
CA ALA A 280 10.86 7.93 13.94
C ALA A 280 11.03 7.57 12.46
N GLY A 281 9.92 7.47 11.73
CA GLY A 281 9.91 7.34 10.27
C GLY A 281 9.66 8.69 9.60
N VAL A 282 10.40 9.00 8.53
CA VAL A 282 10.22 10.18 7.68
C VAL A 282 9.71 9.74 6.31
N LEU A 283 8.76 10.48 5.73
CA LEU A 283 8.18 10.17 4.42
C LEU A 283 8.63 11.18 3.37
N GLY A 284 9.51 10.76 2.47
CA GLY A 284 9.95 11.54 1.32
C GLY A 284 9.01 11.40 0.13
N VAL A 285 8.58 12.52 -0.44
CA VAL A 285 7.80 12.56 -1.68
C VAL A 285 8.74 12.70 -2.88
N CYS A 286 8.67 11.74 -3.79
CA CYS A 286 9.54 11.68 -4.97
C CYS A 286 8.96 12.44 -6.17
N ASN A 287 9.77 12.60 -7.21
CA ASN A 287 9.31 13.19 -8.46
C ASN A 287 8.19 12.35 -9.14
N LYS A 288 7.59 12.94 -10.18
CA LYS A 288 6.48 12.34 -10.93
C LYS A 288 6.93 11.38 -12.03
N GLU A 289 8.22 11.06 -12.13
CA GLU A 289 8.75 10.16 -13.15
C GLU A 289 8.62 8.70 -12.71
N GLY A 290 8.67 8.43 -11.40
CA GLY A 290 8.57 7.06 -10.86
C GLY A 290 9.91 6.37 -10.67
N GLU A 291 11.02 6.95 -11.12
CA GLU A 291 12.37 6.43 -10.95
C GLU A 291 13.33 7.50 -10.38
N ASP A 292 12.85 8.37 -9.48
CA ASP A 292 13.64 9.49 -8.93
C ASP A 292 14.96 8.98 -8.32
N PRO A 293 16.13 9.35 -8.88
CA PRO A 293 17.42 8.86 -8.42
C PRO A 293 17.76 9.35 -7.00
N ARG A 294 17.00 10.31 -6.46
CA ARG A 294 17.15 10.82 -5.10
C ARG A 294 16.34 10.02 -4.08
N CYS A 295 15.30 9.29 -4.49
CA CYS A 295 14.46 8.54 -3.55
C CYS A 295 15.01 7.15 -3.20
N HIS A 296 14.19 6.09 -3.19
CA HIS A 296 14.64 4.72 -2.91
C HIS A 296 15.85 4.31 -3.75
N ASN A 297 15.88 4.72 -5.03
CA ASN A 297 17.02 4.49 -5.93
C ASN A 297 18.35 5.09 -5.41
N SER A 298 18.33 6.11 -4.54
CA SER A 298 19.55 6.75 -3.99
C SER A 298 20.32 5.88 -3.02
N VAL A 299 19.65 4.92 -2.38
CA VAL A 299 20.25 4.02 -1.38
C VAL A 299 20.50 2.61 -1.92
N CYS A 300 20.18 2.39 -3.20
CA CYS A 300 20.41 1.15 -3.92
C CYS A 300 21.65 1.26 -4.81
N TYR A 301 22.54 0.27 -4.78
CA TYR A 301 23.72 0.28 -5.65
C TYR A 301 23.34 -0.09 -7.07
N LEU A 302 23.55 0.82 -8.03
CA LEU A 302 23.07 0.67 -9.42
C LEU A 302 21.55 0.41 -9.48
N GLY A 303 20.76 0.99 -8.58
CA GLY A 303 19.31 0.74 -8.51
C GLY A 303 18.93 -0.64 -7.95
N LEU A 304 19.89 -1.42 -7.45
CA LEU A 304 19.68 -2.71 -6.79
C LEU A 304 19.88 -2.60 -5.28
N CYS A 305 18.78 -2.74 -4.54
CA CYS A 305 18.75 -2.85 -3.10
C CYS A 305 18.80 -4.34 -2.68
N THR A 306 19.06 -4.60 -1.39
CA THR A 306 19.34 -5.97 -0.91
C THR A 306 18.62 -6.34 0.38
N SER A 307 17.90 -5.41 1.03
CA SER A 307 17.28 -5.65 2.34
C SER A 307 15.91 -6.29 2.18
N VAL A 308 15.78 -7.54 2.64
CA VAL A 308 14.45 -8.16 2.82
C VAL A 308 13.78 -7.66 4.10
N ALA A 309 14.54 -7.28 5.13
CA ALA A 309 13.95 -6.80 6.39
C ALA A 309 13.13 -5.53 6.19
N ASP A 310 13.64 -4.60 5.37
CA ASP A 310 12.94 -3.36 5.02
C ASP A 310 11.65 -3.63 4.20
N HIS A 311 11.57 -4.79 3.54
CA HIS A 311 10.39 -5.22 2.79
C HIS A 311 9.25 -5.73 3.67
N LEU A 312 9.43 -5.87 4.99
CA LEU A 312 8.43 -6.52 5.85
C LEU A 312 7.54 -5.52 6.61
N LEU A 313 7.78 -4.21 6.47
CA LEU A 313 7.12 -3.15 7.24
C LEU A 313 6.84 -1.93 6.37
N TYR A 314 5.59 -1.50 6.31
CA TYR A 314 5.19 -0.23 5.68
C TYR A 314 4.16 0.48 6.53
N LEU A 315 4.37 1.78 6.77
CA LEU A 315 3.44 2.64 7.52
C LEU A 315 2.99 2.00 8.86
N GLY A 316 3.93 1.39 9.58
CA GLY A 316 3.68 0.72 10.86
C GLY A 316 2.94 -0.63 10.77
N SER A 317 2.70 -1.14 9.56
CA SER A 317 2.01 -2.42 9.33
C SER A 317 2.97 -3.48 8.82
N HIS A 318 3.10 -4.58 9.57
CA HIS A 318 3.92 -5.73 9.19
C HIS A 318 3.24 -6.55 8.08
N MET A 319 3.96 -6.86 6.99
CA MET A 319 3.40 -7.49 5.78
C MET A 319 4.04 -8.85 5.47
N TYR A 320 3.98 -9.76 6.44
CA TYR A 320 4.51 -11.13 6.33
C TYR A 320 3.76 -12.13 7.22
N ASN A 321 3.88 -13.42 6.88
CA ASN A 321 3.26 -14.54 7.60
C ASN A 321 3.99 -14.84 8.93
N GLY A 322 3.29 -15.37 9.92
CA GLY A 322 3.90 -15.83 11.18
C GLY A 322 4.34 -14.73 12.15
N HIS A 323 4.04 -13.45 11.84
CA HIS A 323 4.15 -12.37 12.82
C HIS A 323 3.10 -12.59 13.93
N PRO A 324 3.40 -12.54 15.24
CA PRO A 324 2.49 -12.89 16.36
C PRO A 324 1.09 -12.24 16.39
N SER A 325 0.87 -11.23 15.56
CA SER A 325 -0.42 -10.58 15.33
C SER A 325 -1.24 -11.25 14.22
N CYS A 326 -0.76 -12.37 13.70
CA CYS A 326 -1.30 -13.22 12.65
C CYS A 326 -0.73 -14.64 12.89
#